data_AF-A0A538PKA0-F1
#
_entry.id   AF-A0A538PKA0-F1
#
_cell.length_a   1.000
_cell.length_b   1.000
_cell.length_c   1.000
_cell.angle_alpha   90.00
_cell.angle_beta   90.00
_cell.angle_gamma   90.00
#
_symmetry.space_group_name_H-M   'P 1'
#
loop_
_entity.id
_entity.type
_entity.pdbx_description
1 polymer ?
#
loop_
_entity_poly.entity_id
_entity_poly.type
_entity_poly.pdbx_seq_one_letter_code
_entity_poly.pdbx_strand_id
1 'polypeptide(L)'
;MTRLVSMLRLVLGLGLALVACGGDSGQPQPKVCGHNSGMNVLADFDVPCDPGGNGILLTASGEAFAKDGYAFPPISPDQVVFVDGWAVSYDRVLTTFDHITLSDGPDKVPTDQSRCDDGKGGTILCGTGSSVVAQVDGPFAIDLHKGGPLADADGADMDVAPVAALTGRSKQGNAAFDPTMKYAFGFAVVAATLQARNVNLDAAGITDYQEMVAKGYTTLLVGTATWQGNNKGNLTGSGCTQTAVTPAYDFSALPRTVKFRLGFTAPTIYRNAQNPQLTGAPLGGEEHPRGVTTVANQSTIAQLTFHLDHAFWESFVHDSPAHFDTYAARYAGMTAPTARLEDFKGYALKPFIDPQGRTLPWRSCLPATDYTAPGDAAMTFDTRTVQVSANGDPSKVIRDFYDYNTYNHSTFGHLNADGLSFVDRQYPSPP
;
A
#
# COMPACT_ATOMS: atom_id res chain seq x y z
N MET A 1 28.97 60.24 -37.39
CA MET A 1 27.63 60.85 -37.42
C MET A 1 26.68 59.86 -38.06
N THR A 2 26.01 59.03 -37.27
CA THR A 2 25.07 58.03 -37.80
C THR A 2 24.03 57.76 -36.72
N ARG A 3 22.80 58.21 -36.96
CA ARG A 3 21.61 57.92 -36.15
C ARG A 3 21.16 56.49 -36.46
N LEU A 4 20.86 55.68 -35.45
CA LEU A 4 20.12 54.44 -35.63
C LEU A 4 18.79 54.50 -34.87
N VAL A 5 17.75 54.11 -35.60
CA VAL A 5 16.33 54.24 -35.32
C VAL A 5 15.86 53.11 -34.41
N SER A 6 15.06 53.45 -33.40
CA SER A 6 14.32 52.51 -32.55
C SER A 6 13.11 51.97 -33.31
N MET A 7 13.01 50.64 -33.45
CA MET A 7 11.81 49.94 -33.93
C MET A 7 11.10 49.27 -32.76
N LEU A 8 9.94 49.82 -32.41
CA LEU A 8 8.96 49.26 -31.49
C LEU A 8 8.11 48.23 -32.26
N ARG A 9 8.21 46.94 -31.93
CA ARG A 9 7.31 45.90 -32.45
C ARG A 9 6.21 45.61 -31.44
N LEU A 10 4.99 46.03 -31.78
CA LEU A 10 3.74 45.64 -31.14
C LEU A 10 3.35 44.25 -31.71
N VAL A 11 3.40 43.20 -30.89
CA VAL A 11 2.87 41.87 -31.26
C VAL A 11 1.50 41.71 -30.60
N LEU A 12 0.46 41.77 -31.44
CA LEU A 12 -0.92 41.45 -31.06
C LEU A 12 -1.06 39.92 -31.11
N GLY A 13 -1.07 39.26 -29.96
CA GLY A 13 -1.31 37.83 -29.84
C GLY A 13 -2.81 37.54 -29.82
N LEU A 14 -3.34 36.99 -30.93
CA LEU A 14 -4.70 36.48 -31.02
C LEU A 14 -4.80 35.17 -30.22
N GLY A 15 -5.47 35.21 -29.07
CA GLY A 15 -5.76 34.01 -28.28
C GLY A 15 -6.85 33.16 -28.94
N LEU A 16 -6.44 32.06 -29.58
CA LEU A 16 -7.36 31.02 -30.04
C LEU A 16 -7.72 30.14 -28.82
N ALA A 17 -8.91 30.34 -28.25
CA ALA A 17 -9.46 29.42 -27.27
C ALA A 17 -9.96 28.16 -28.01
N LEU A 18 -9.19 27.07 -27.95
CA LEU A 18 -9.72 25.75 -28.28
C LEU A 18 -10.69 25.32 -27.17
N VAL A 19 -11.99 25.46 -27.44
CA VAL A 19 -13.03 24.75 -26.69
C VAL A 19 -13.02 23.31 -27.21
N ALA A 20 -12.42 22.41 -26.43
CA ALA A 20 -12.51 20.98 -26.67
C ALA A 20 -13.94 20.52 -26.30
N CYS A 21 -14.80 20.36 -27.30
CA CYS A 21 -16.07 19.64 -27.15
C CYS A 21 -15.76 18.15 -26.99
N GLY A 22 -15.67 17.67 -25.75
CA GLY A 22 -15.72 16.25 -25.44
C GLY A 22 -17.07 15.69 -25.87
N GLY A 23 -17.06 14.77 -26.84
CA GLY A 23 -18.25 14.02 -27.22
C GLY A 23 -18.69 13.16 -26.04
N ASP A 24 -19.86 13.46 -25.50
CA ASP A 24 -20.54 12.66 -24.49
C ASP A 24 -20.92 11.33 -25.15
N SER A 25 -20.05 10.33 -25.04
CA SER A 25 -20.38 8.96 -25.42
C SER A 25 -21.49 8.54 -24.47
N GLY A 26 -22.74 8.50 -24.92
CA GLY A 26 -23.98 8.29 -24.14
C GLY A 26 -24.06 6.99 -23.34
N GLN A 27 -23.05 6.74 -22.53
CA GLN A 27 -22.92 5.67 -21.57
C GLN A 27 -23.56 6.17 -20.28
N PRO A 28 -24.38 5.33 -19.61
CA PRO A 28 -24.93 5.68 -18.33
C PRO A 28 -23.78 5.94 -17.36
N GLN A 29 -23.63 7.20 -16.95
CA GLN A 29 -22.67 7.57 -15.91
C GLN A 29 -23.08 6.86 -14.61
N PRO A 30 -22.12 6.43 -13.78
CA PRO A 30 -22.43 5.92 -12.45
C PRO A 30 -23.25 6.93 -11.67
N LYS A 31 -24.26 6.45 -10.93
CA LYS A 31 -25.04 7.31 -10.06
C LYS A 31 -24.12 7.86 -8.96
N VAL A 32 -24.23 9.17 -8.69
CA VAL A 32 -23.47 9.85 -7.64
C VAL A 32 -24.31 9.90 -6.36
N CYS A 33 -23.72 9.52 -5.23
CA CYS A 33 -24.35 9.43 -3.91
C CYS A 33 -23.83 10.48 -2.92
N GLY A 34 -22.73 11.15 -3.25
CA GLY A 34 -22.11 12.16 -2.42
C GLY A 34 -21.05 12.92 -3.18
N HIS A 35 -20.46 13.92 -2.55
CA HIS A 35 -19.44 14.75 -3.17
C HIS A 35 -18.42 15.18 -2.12
N ASN A 36 -17.14 14.99 -2.42
CA ASN A 36 -16.02 15.39 -1.59
C ASN A 36 -15.24 16.47 -2.32
N SER A 37 -15.12 17.64 -1.67
CA SER A 37 -14.37 18.75 -2.24
C SER A 37 -12.87 18.49 -2.19
N GLY A 38 -12.17 18.83 -3.26
CA GLY A 38 -10.71 18.89 -3.32
C GLY A 38 -10.11 20.10 -2.61
N MET A 39 -10.93 20.93 -1.95
CA MET A 39 -10.52 22.10 -1.16
C MET A 39 -9.62 23.09 -1.92
N ASN A 40 -9.82 23.21 -3.23
CA ASN A 40 -9.00 24.02 -4.15
C ASN A 40 -7.52 23.58 -4.27
N VAL A 41 -7.17 22.38 -3.79
CA VAL A 41 -5.83 21.81 -3.90
C VAL A 41 -5.83 20.59 -4.80
N LEU A 42 -6.80 19.70 -4.60
CA LEU A 42 -7.03 18.50 -5.40
C LEU A 42 -8.27 18.69 -6.28
N ALA A 43 -8.50 17.75 -7.19
CA ALA A 43 -9.77 17.68 -7.90
C ALA A 43 -10.89 17.23 -6.95
N ASP A 44 -12.09 17.74 -7.16
CA ASP A 44 -13.28 17.25 -6.49
C ASP A 44 -13.56 15.78 -6.86
N PHE A 45 -14.23 15.07 -5.97
CA PHE A 45 -14.58 13.66 -6.15
C PHE A 45 -16.07 13.44 -5.95
N ASP A 46 -16.70 12.88 -6.98
CA ASP A 46 -18.09 12.42 -6.91
C ASP A 46 -18.11 10.99 -6.38
N VAL A 47 -18.71 10.82 -5.20
CA VAL A 47 -18.79 9.54 -4.51
C VAL A 47 -19.77 8.64 -5.26
N PRO A 48 -19.34 7.47 -5.75
CA PRO A 48 -20.22 6.58 -6.50
C PRO A 48 -21.27 5.95 -5.57
N CYS A 49 -22.46 5.72 -6.10
CA CYS A 49 -23.43 4.82 -5.48
C CYS A 49 -23.09 3.36 -5.76
N ASP A 50 -23.67 2.47 -4.94
CA ASP A 50 -23.75 1.04 -5.27
C ASP A 50 -24.40 0.84 -6.65
N PRO A 51 -23.72 0.14 -7.59
CA PRO A 51 -24.26 -0.13 -8.93
C PRO A 51 -25.37 -1.19 -8.97
N GLY A 52 -25.58 -1.95 -7.89
CA GLY A 52 -26.56 -3.02 -7.81
C GLY A 52 -26.17 -4.28 -8.59
N GLY A 53 -27.18 -5.09 -8.93
CA GLY A 53 -27.03 -6.39 -9.60
C GLY A 53 -26.15 -6.35 -10.86
N ASN A 54 -25.25 -7.33 -10.99
CA ASN A 54 -24.23 -7.43 -12.04
C ASN A 54 -23.25 -6.25 -12.10
N GLY A 55 -23.25 -5.36 -11.12
CA GLY A 55 -22.27 -4.29 -10.99
C GLY A 55 -21.11 -4.68 -10.10
N ILE A 56 -20.01 -3.93 -10.21
CA ILE A 56 -18.85 -4.03 -9.31
C ILE A 56 -18.67 -2.70 -8.60
N LEU A 57 -18.70 -2.70 -7.27
CA LEU A 57 -18.35 -1.56 -6.45
C LEU A 57 -16.88 -1.67 -6.07
N LEU A 58 -16.09 -0.69 -6.52
CA LEU A 58 -14.68 -0.57 -6.20
C LEU A 58 -14.54 0.25 -4.92
N THR A 59 -13.86 -0.33 -3.94
CA THR A 59 -13.66 0.28 -2.64
C THR A 59 -12.21 0.21 -2.21
N ALA A 60 -11.82 0.92 -1.16
CA ALA A 60 -10.48 0.85 -0.62
C ALA A 60 -10.50 0.85 0.92
N SER A 61 -9.63 0.04 1.51
CA SER A 61 -9.48 -0.12 2.96
C SER A 61 -8.01 -0.33 3.35
N GLY A 62 -7.65 0.08 4.56
CA GLY A 62 -6.43 -0.36 5.23
C GLY A 62 -6.73 -1.36 6.36
N GLU A 63 -7.94 -1.92 6.34
CA GLU A 63 -8.54 -2.80 7.35
C GLU A 63 -8.59 -2.15 8.75
N ALA A 64 -9.03 -2.94 9.72
CA ALA A 64 -9.02 -2.56 11.13
C ALA A 64 -7.65 -2.01 11.57
N PHE A 65 -6.55 -2.53 11.02
CA PHE A 65 -5.20 -2.12 11.41
C PHE A 65 -4.84 -0.68 11.01
N ALA A 66 -5.36 -0.16 9.89
CA ALA A 66 -5.14 1.25 9.55
C ALA A 66 -5.82 2.18 10.54
N LYS A 67 -6.96 1.77 11.10
CA LYS A 67 -7.78 2.57 12.00
C LYS A 67 -7.36 2.42 13.47
N ASP A 68 -7.32 1.18 13.94
CA ASP A 68 -7.09 0.85 15.34
C ASP A 68 -5.60 0.68 15.66
N GLY A 69 -4.78 0.45 14.63
CA GLY A 69 -3.37 0.15 14.78
C GLY A 69 -3.13 -1.27 15.27
N TYR A 70 -1.96 -1.47 15.87
CA TYR A 70 -1.52 -2.74 16.43
C TYR A 70 -1.40 -2.57 17.94
N ALA A 71 -2.39 -3.09 18.67
CA ALA A 71 -2.37 -3.07 20.13
C ALA A 71 -1.29 -4.01 20.67
N PHE A 72 -0.69 -3.65 21.81
CA PHE A 72 0.14 -4.55 22.59
C PHE A 72 -0.14 -4.37 24.08
N PRO A 73 -0.29 -5.43 24.89
CA PRO A 73 -0.31 -6.84 24.49
C PRO A 73 -1.49 -7.19 23.55
N PRO A 74 -1.41 -8.31 22.81
CA PRO A 74 -2.53 -8.77 21.99
C PRO A 74 -3.79 -8.96 22.84
N ILE A 75 -4.94 -8.58 22.28
CA ILE A 75 -6.28 -8.75 22.87
C ILE A 75 -6.75 -10.20 22.70
N SER A 76 -6.34 -10.86 21.61
CA SER A 76 -6.60 -12.27 21.32
C SER A 76 -5.35 -12.99 20.79
N PRO A 77 -5.24 -14.33 20.92
CA PRO A 77 -4.03 -15.06 20.52
C PRO A 77 -3.68 -15.00 19.03
N ASP A 78 -4.67 -14.72 18.18
CA ASP A 78 -4.59 -14.62 16.72
C ASP A 78 -4.38 -13.18 16.22
N GLN A 79 -4.39 -12.19 17.11
CA GLN A 79 -4.19 -10.81 16.72
C GLN A 79 -2.75 -10.57 16.22
N VAL A 80 -2.62 -9.96 15.05
CA VAL A 80 -1.33 -9.47 14.54
C VAL A 80 -0.78 -8.41 15.49
N VAL A 81 0.46 -8.60 15.95
CA VAL A 81 1.15 -7.70 16.87
C VAL A 81 2.63 -7.55 16.52
N PHE A 82 3.23 -6.47 17.02
CA PHE A 82 4.68 -6.32 17.02
C PHE A 82 5.28 -7.20 18.12
N VAL A 83 6.01 -8.24 17.71
CA VAL A 83 6.46 -9.30 18.63
C VAL A 83 7.45 -8.79 19.67
N ASP A 84 8.11 -7.67 19.41
CA ASP A 84 9.07 -6.99 20.28
C ASP A 84 8.44 -5.99 21.26
N GLY A 85 7.11 -6.02 21.39
CA GLY A 85 6.34 -5.39 22.48
C GLY A 85 5.91 -3.95 22.22
N TRP A 86 5.81 -3.56 20.96
CA TRP A 86 5.38 -2.21 20.57
C TRP A 86 3.90 -2.17 20.26
N ALA A 87 3.21 -1.13 20.74
CA ALA A 87 1.91 -0.76 20.21
C ALA A 87 2.11 0.33 19.15
N VAL A 88 1.45 0.21 18.01
CA VAL A 88 1.53 1.16 16.91
C VAL A 88 0.15 1.72 16.64
N SER A 89 0.01 3.04 16.57
CA SER A 89 -1.22 3.70 16.15
C SER A 89 -0.93 4.60 14.96
N TYR A 90 -1.88 4.70 14.04
CA TYR A 90 -1.80 5.61 12.91
C TYR A 90 -2.59 6.87 13.18
N ASP A 91 -2.02 8.01 12.79
CA ASP A 91 -2.74 9.26 12.65
C ASP A 91 -3.28 9.41 11.23
N ARG A 92 -2.53 8.91 10.23
CA ARG A 92 -2.91 8.87 8.80
C ARG A 92 -2.21 7.77 8.01
N VAL A 93 -2.91 7.26 7.02
CA VAL A 93 -2.41 6.27 6.06
C VAL A 93 -2.81 6.75 4.66
N LEU A 94 -1.96 7.57 4.05
CA LEU A 94 -2.27 8.18 2.76
C LEU A 94 -1.70 7.38 1.60
N THR A 95 -2.47 7.19 0.54
CA THR A 95 -1.99 6.57 -0.70
C THR A 95 -2.65 7.18 -1.94
N THR A 96 -2.11 6.89 -3.12
CA THR A 96 -2.68 7.30 -4.41
C THR A 96 -2.92 6.09 -5.29
N PHE A 97 -4.19 5.73 -5.46
CA PHE A 97 -4.60 4.65 -6.39
C PHE A 97 -4.83 5.20 -7.79
N ASP A 98 -4.51 4.39 -8.80
CA ASP A 98 -4.79 4.69 -10.20
C ASP A 98 -5.01 3.39 -11.00
N HIS A 99 -5.44 3.53 -12.26
CA HIS A 99 -5.51 2.46 -13.25
C HIS A 99 -6.10 1.15 -12.71
N ILE A 100 -7.30 1.22 -12.14
CA ILE A 100 -8.02 0.02 -11.69
C ILE A 100 -8.56 -0.68 -12.93
N THR A 101 -8.25 -1.96 -13.13
CA THR A 101 -8.57 -2.72 -14.33
C THR A 101 -9.26 -4.03 -14.02
N LEU A 102 -10.15 -4.43 -14.92
CA LEU A 102 -10.65 -5.79 -15.06
C LEU A 102 -10.14 -6.34 -16.39
N SER A 103 -9.56 -7.54 -16.37
CA SER A 103 -9.06 -8.20 -17.57
C SER A 103 -9.63 -9.61 -17.77
N ASP A 104 -9.70 -10.06 -19.02
CA ASP A 104 -10.15 -11.41 -19.37
C ASP A 104 -9.12 -12.48 -19.05
N GLY A 105 -9.59 -13.65 -18.61
CA GLY A 105 -8.78 -14.86 -18.44
C GLY A 105 -7.75 -14.83 -17.30
N PRO A 106 -8.15 -14.58 -16.04
CA PRO A 106 -7.24 -14.57 -14.88
C PRO A 106 -6.44 -15.87 -14.70
N ASP A 107 -7.02 -16.99 -15.16
CA ASP A 107 -6.46 -18.33 -14.98
C ASP A 107 -5.67 -18.81 -16.22
N LYS A 108 -5.43 -17.93 -17.20
CA LYS A 108 -4.88 -18.28 -18.52
C LYS A 108 -3.51 -18.97 -18.43
N VAL A 109 -2.65 -18.51 -17.52
CA VAL A 109 -1.36 -19.15 -17.23
C VAL A 109 -1.34 -19.53 -15.74
N PRO A 110 -1.61 -20.80 -15.40
CA PRO A 110 -1.68 -21.24 -14.01
C PRO A 110 -0.39 -21.02 -13.22
N THR A 111 0.78 -21.01 -13.88
CA THR A 111 2.08 -20.85 -13.24
C THR A 111 2.62 -19.41 -13.22
N ASP A 112 1.90 -18.46 -13.82
CA ASP A 112 2.32 -17.05 -13.89
C ASP A 112 1.10 -16.15 -13.64
N GLN A 113 0.96 -15.69 -12.39
CA GLN A 113 -0.13 -14.83 -11.97
C GLN A 113 -0.19 -13.53 -12.78
N SER A 114 0.91 -13.05 -13.36
CA SER A 114 0.92 -11.79 -14.12
C SER A 114 0.16 -11.84 -15.46
N ARG A 115 -0.27 -13.03 -15.93
CA ARG A 115 -0.74 -13.24 -17.31
C ARG A 115 -2.24 -13.46 -17.43
N CYS A 116 -2.81 -12.82 -18.45
CA CYS A 116 -4.21 -12.86 -18.83
C CYS A 116 -4.36 -13.27 -20.31
N ASP A 117 -5.60 -13.46 -20.75
CA ASP A 117 -5.90 -13.73 -22.16
C ASP A 117 -5.72 -12.45 -23.01
N ASP A 118 -5.16 -12.59 -24.22
CA ASP A 118 -5.00 -11.48 -25.17
C ASP A 118 -6.19 -11.31 -26.13
N GLY A 119 -7.23 -12.15 -25.99
CA GLY A 119 -8.42 -12.19 -26.85
C GLY A 119 -8.17 -12.81 -28.23
N LYS A 120 -6.96 -13.30 -28.49
CA LYS A 120 -6.51 -13.90 -29.76
C LYS A 120 -5.95 -15.32 -29.56
N GLY A 121 -6.15 -15.89 -28.38
CA GLY A 121 -5.67 -17.23 -28.00
C GLY A 121 -4.28 -17.25 -27.39
N GLY A 122 -3.57 -16.12 -27.35
CA GLY A 122 -2.27 -15.94 -26.70
C GLY A 122 -2.39 -15.48 -25.24
N THR A 123 -1.32 -14.91 -24.71
CA THR A 123 -1.25 -14.37 -23.35
C THR A 123 -0.59 -12.99 -23.35
N ILE A 124 -1.02 -12.13 -22.44
CA ILE A 124 -0.48 -10.78 -22.24
C ILE A 124 -0.42 -10.48 -20.73
N LEU A 125 0.31 -9.43 -20.32
CA LEU A 125 0.25 -8.97 -18.93
C LEU A 125 -1.17 -8.51 -18.60
N CYS A 126 -1.74 -9.02 -17.51
CA CYS A 126 -3.02 -8.58 -16.99
C CYS A 126 -3.02 -7.06 -16.76
N GLY A 127 -4.12 -6.39 -17.09
CA GLY A 127 -4.21 -4.93 -17.00
C GLY A 127 -3.56 -4.19 -18.18
N THR A 128 -3.27 -4.86 -19.30
CA THR A 128 -2.67 -4.21 -20.47
C THR A 128 -3.33 -4.61 -21.80
N GLY A 129 -3.30 -3.69 -22.77
CA GLY A 129 -3.70 -3.98 -24.15
C GLY A 129 -5.10 -4.57 -24.28
N SER A 130 -5.21 -5.68 -25.00
CA SER A 130 -6.49 -6.33 -25.31
C SER A 130 -7.05 -7.17 -24.17
N SER A 131 -6.32 -7.40 -23.07
CA SER A 131 -6.89 -8.13 -21.93
C SER A 131 -7.91 -7.28 -21.18
N VAL A 132 -7.76 -5.94 -21.19
CA VAL A 132 -8.56 -5.03 -20.35
C VAL A 132 -9.98 -4.90 -20.91
N VAL A 133 -10.96 -5.30 -20.11
CA VAL A 133 -12.40 -5.22 -20.45
C VAL A 133 -13.10 -4.07 -19.76
N ALA A 134 -12.63 -3.65 -18.59
CA ALA A 134 -13.07 -2.46 -17.89
C ALA A 134 -11.87 -1.77 -17.24
N GLN A 135 -11.94 -0.44 -17.14
CA GLN A 135 -10.92 0.37 -16.52
C GLN A 135 -11.55 1.59 -15.86
N VAL A 136 -11.01 1.95 -14.70
CA VAL A 136 -11.24 3.21 -14.00
C VAL A 136 -9.90 3.90 -13.84
N ASP A 137 -9.80 5.10 -14.39
CA ASP A 137 -8.61 5.94 -14.26
C ASP A 137 -8.83 6.99 -13.17
N GLY A 138 -7.86 7.07 -12.27
CA GLY A 138 -7.75 8.09 -11.24
C GLY A 138 -6.93 9.28 -11.74
N PRO A 139 -5.97 9.79 -10.96
CA PRO A 139 -5.52 9.28 -9.66
C PRO A 139 -6.49 9.61 -8.52
N PHE A 140 -6.55 8.76 -7.49
CA PHE A 140 -7.43 8.87 -6.33
C PHE A 140 -6.59 9.05 -5.06
N ALA A 141 -6.68 10.22 -4.44
CA ALA A 141 -6.02 10.52 -3.18
C ALA A 141 -6.91 10.07 -2.01
N ILE A 142 -6.42 9.17 -1.19
CA ILE A 142 -7.20 8.53 -0.13
C ILE A 142 -6.42 8.45 1.19
N ASP A 143 -7.14 8.59 2.29
CA ASP A 143 -6.69 8.28 3.65
C ASP A 143 -7.40 7.00 4.13
N LEU A 144 -6.64 5.92 4.23
CA LEU A 144 -7.14 4.62 4.65
C LEU A 144 -7.38 4.54 6.16
N HIS A 145 -6.72 5.39 6.96
CA HIS A 145 -6.99 5.48 8.41
C HIS A 145 -8.37 6.07 8.68
N LYS A 146 -8.76 7.08 7.89
CA LYS A 146 -10.08 7.71 8.00
C LYS A 146 -11.21 6.79 7.54
N GLY A 147 -10.93 5.94 6.56
CA GLY A 147 -11.87 4.98 6.03
C GLY A 147 -13.07 5.62 5.30
N GLY A 148 -14.21 4.93 5.33
CA GLY A 148 -15.45 5.39 4.72
C GLY A 148 -16.70 4.73 5.31
N PRO A 149 -17.88 5.00 4.71
CA PRO A 149 -19.18 4.65 5.29
C PRO A 149 -19.66 3.24 4.93
N LEU A 150 -18.86 2.44 4.24
CA LEU A 150 -19.22 1.10 3.79
C LEU A 150 -18.61 0.05 4.69
N ALA A 151 -19.25 -1.12 4.74
CA ALA A 151 -18.64 -2.30 5.30
C ALA A 151 -17.44 -2.72 4.44
N ASP A 152 -16.45 -3.31 5.08
CA ASP A 152 -15.38 -4.04 4.43
C ASP A 152 -15.87 -5.31 3.73
N ALA A 153 -14.93 -5.96 3.04
CA ALA A 153 -15.25 -7.04 2.14
C ALA A 153 -15.71 -8.28 2.92
N ASP A 154 -15.11 -8.56 4.08
CA ASP A 154 -15.51 -9.60 5.04
C ASP A 154 -16.73 -9.21 5.88
N GLY A 155 -17.12 -7.93 5.89
CA GLY A 155 -18.32 -7.41 6.53
C GLY A 155 -18.20 -7.24 8.04
N ALA A 156 -16.96 -7.22 8.55
CA ALA A 156 -16.63 -7.07 9.95
C ALA A 156 -16.69 -5.60 10.40
N ASP A 157 -16.12 -4.69 9.60
CA ASP A 157 -15.94 -3.29 9.97
C ASP A 157 -16.53 -2.30 8.95
N MET A 158 -17.04 -1.18 9.48
CA MET A 158 -17.56 -0.06 8.68
C MET A 158 -16.50 1.03 8.52
N ASP A 159 -15.54 0.81 7.63
CA ASP A 159 -14.39 1.70 7.48
C ASP A 159 -13.90 1.84 6.03
N VAL A 160 -14.77 1.59 5.06
CA VAL A 160 -14.34 1.42 3.67
C VAL A 160 -14.80 2.57 2.78
N ALA A 161 -13.85 3.12 2.03
CA ALA A 161 -14.08 4.26 1.15
C ALA A 161 -14.48 3.78 -0.27
N PRO A 162 -15.64 4.21 -0.80
CA PRO A 162 -15.99 3.97 -2.20
C PRO A 162 -15.10 4.78 -3.15
N VAL A 163 -14.59 4.11 -4.19
CA VAL A 163 -13.68 4.71 -5.19
C VAL A 163 -14.37 4.87 -6.54
N ALA A 164 -15.03 3.81 -7.03
CA ALA A 164 -15.75 3.85 -8.29
C ALA A 164 -16.81 2.75 -8.36
N ALA A 165 -17.73 2.86 -9.32
CA ALA A 165 -18.71 1.82 -9.61
C ALA A 165 -18.68 1.48 -11.11
N LEU A 166 -18.64 0.18 -11.40
CA LEU A 166 -18.65 -0.35 -12.75
C LEU A 166 -19.98 -1.05 -13.01
N THR A 167 -20.71 -0.61 -14.04
CA THR A 167 -21.98 -1.22 -14.48
C THR A 167 -21.82 -2.07 -15.74
N GLY A 168 -20.60 -2.10 -16.32
CA GLY A 168 -20.29 -2.88 -17.51
C GLY A 168 -18.81 -2.80 -17.91
N ARG A 169 -18.49 -3.51 -18.99
CA ARG A 169 -17.15 -3.62 -19.57
C ARG A 169 -16.82 -2.39 -20.41
N SER A 170 -16.34 -1.33 -19.76
CA SER A 170 -16.11 -0.01 -20.39
C SER A 170 -15.19 -0.01 -21.62
N LYS A 171 -14.32 -1.02 -21.77
CA LYS A 171 -13.45 -1.20 -22.96
C LYS A 171 -14.06 -2.08 -24.05
N GLN A 172 -15.24 -2.64 -23.83
CA GLN A 172 -15.98 -3.49 -24.77
C GLN A 172 -17.39 -2.92 -25.03
N GLY A 173 -17.47 -1.62 -25.31
CA GLY A 173 -18.74 -0.95 -25.61
C GLY A 173 -19.72 -0.89 -24.43
N ASN A 174 -19.20 -1.05 -23.20
CA ASN A 174 -19.98 -1.14 -21.96
C ASN A 174 -20.97 -2.32 -21.94
N ALA A 175 -20.61 -3.42 -22.60
CA ALA A 175 -21.37 -4.67 -22.49
C ALA A 175 -21.48 -5.10 -21.02
N ALA A 176 -22.63 -5.66 -20.63
CA ALA A 176 -22.83 -6.17 -19.28
C ALA A 176 -21.73 -7.19 -18.91
N PHE A 177 -21.41 -7.24 -17.62
CA PHE A 177 -20.58 -8.31 -17.07
C PHE A 177 -21.35 -9.64 -17.14
N ASP A 178 -20.66 -10.69 -17.55
CA ASP A 178 -21.16 -12.06 -17.50
C ASP A 178 -20.89 -12.65 -16.10
N PRO A 179 -21.93 -13.04 -15.33
CA PRO A 179 -21.77 -13.61 -13.99
C PRO A 179 -21.21 -15.04 -14.00
N THR A 180 -21.04 -15.66 -15.16
CA THR A 180 -20.37 -16.96 -15.32
C THR A 180 -18.88 -16.84 -15.62
N MET A 181 -18.41 -15.61 -15.89
CA MET A 181 -17.01 -15.33 -16.18
C MET A 181 -16.29 -14.73 -14.97
N LYS A 182 -14.99 -14.98 -14.93
CA LYS A 182 -14.07 -14.42 -13.96
C LYS A 182 -13.19 -13.38 -14.63
N TYR A 183 -13.02 -12.23 -13.98
CA TYR A 183 -12.17 -11.15 -14.47
C TYR A 183 -10.97 -10.97 -13.55
N ALA A 184 -9.77 -10.93 -14.12
CA ALA A 184 -8.56 -10.55 -13.39
C ALA A 184 -8.69 -9.11 -12.89
N PHE A 185 -8.54 -8.93 -11.59
CA PHE A 185 -8.52 -7.60 -10.97
C PHE A 185 -7.09 -7.09 -10.85
N GLY A 186 -6.89 -5.80 -11.10
CA GLY A 186 -5.60 -5.16 -10.87
C GLY A 186 -5.74 -3.66 -10.67
N PHE A 187 -4.74 -3.04 -10.07
CA PHE A 187 -4.69 -1.61 -9.81
C PHE A 187 -3.25 -1.13 -9.70
N ALA A 188 -3.05 0.18 -9.77
CA ALA A 188 -1.76 0.81 -9.56
C ALA A 188 -1.77 1.67 -8.29
N VAL A 189 -0.62 1.70 -7.64
CA VAL A 189 -0.25 2.69 -6.63
C VAL A 189 0.80 3.59 -7.27
N VAL A 190 0.47 4.88 -7.41
CA VAL A 190 1.26 5.84 -8.19
C VAL A 190 1.77 6.97 -7.30
N ALA A 191 2.72 7.76 -7.80
CA ALA A 191 3.17 8.95 -7.09
C ALA A 191 2.02 9.94 -6.90
N ALA A 192 1.96 10.56 -5.73
CA ALA A 192 0.97 11.59 -5.43
C ALA A 192 1.05 12.76 -6.42
N THR A 193 -0.10 13.30 -6.79
CA THR A 193 -0.20 14.43 -7.74
C THR A 193 -1.36 15.35 -7.37
N LEU A 194 -1.20 16.66 -7.64
CA LEU A 194 -2.29 17.64 -7.43
C LEU A 194 -3.49 17.42 -8.35
N GLN A 195 -3.34 16.59 -9.39
CA GLN A 195 -4.45 16.19 -10.27
C GLN A 195 -5.31 15.06 -9.67
N ALA A 196 -4.92 14.50 -8.52
CA ALA A 196 -5.68 13.45 -7.88
C ALA A 196 -7.04 13.98 -7.40
N ARG A 197 -8.03 13.10 -7.41
CA ARG A 197 -9.37 13.36 -6.88
C ARG A 197 -9.38 13.08 -5.37
N ASN A 198 -9.94 14.00 -4.59
CA ASN A 198 -9.97 13.87 -3.14
C ASN A 198 -11.04 12.86 -2.69
N VAL A 199 -10.68 11.60 -2.47
CA VAL A 199 -11.63 10.56 -2.06
C VAL A 199 -12.17 10.85 -0.67
N ASN A 200 -11.32 11.19 0.31
CA ASN A 200 -11.78 11.42 1.68
C ASN A 200 -10.83 12.29 2.53
N LEU A 201 -9.78 12.90 1.97
CA LEU A 201 -8.82 13.71 2.73
C LEU A 201 -9.50 14.92 3.37
N ASP A 202 -9.20 15.15 4.64
CA ASP A 202 -9.52 16.40 5.33
C ASP A 202 -8.39 17.44 5.15
N ALA A 203 -8.51 18.59 5.82
CA ALA A 203 -7.53 19.68 5.69
C ALA A 203 -6.11 19.27 6.14
N ALA A 204 -5.99 18.47 7.20
CA ALA A 204 -4.71 17.93 7.62
C ALA A 204 -4.20 16.95 6.56
N GLY A 205 -5.07 16.02 6.13
CA GLY A 205 -4.93 15.09 4.99
C GLY A 205 -4.26 15.72 3.78
N ILE A 206 -4.84 16.79 3.26
CA ILE A 206 -4.34 17.56 2.12
C ILE A 206 -2.94 18.12 2.37
N THR A 207 -2.63 18.58 3.58
CA THR A 207 -1.31 19.13 3.91
C THR A 207 -0.21 18.08 3.77
N ASP A 208 -0.40 16.86 4.30
CA ASP A 208 0.63 15.83 4.13
C ASP A 208 0.56 15.20 2.73
N TYR A 209 -0.59 15.22 2.04
CA TYR A 209 -0.64 14.82 0.63
C TYR A 209 0.16 15.78 -0.25
N GLN A 210 0.17 17.09 0.04
CA GLN A 210 1.09 18.04 -0.60
C GLN A 210 2.56 17.72 -0.32
N GLU A 211 2.90 17.23 0.89
CA GLU A 211 4.23 16.68 1.18
C GLU A 211 4.53 15.47 0.28
N MET A 212 3.58 14.55 0.10
CA MET A 212 3.74 13.41 -0.81
C MET A 212 4.00 13.85 -2.24
N VAL A 213 3.25 14.83 -2.76
CA VAL A 213 3.48 15.41 -4.10
C VAL A 213 4.89 15.98 -4.20
N ALA A 214 5.29 16.80 -3.23
CA ALA A 214 6.59 17.48 -3.25
C ALA A 214 7.77 16.51 -3.20
N LYS A 215 7.60 15.35 -2.57
CA LYS A 215 8.64 14.34 -2.41
C LYS A 215 8.53 13.14 -3.34
N GLY A 216 7.47 13.09 -4.16
CA GLY A 216 7.20 11.97 -5.07
C GLY A 216 6.77 10.68 -4.35
N TYR A 217 6.22 10.79 -3.14
CA TYR A 217 5.76 9.61 -2.41
C TYR A 217 4.50 9.01 -3.04
N THR A 218 4.41 7.68 -3.01
CA THR A 218 3.22 6.91 -3.38
C THR A 218 2.33 6.63 -2.17
N THR A 219 2.95 6.43 -1.01
CA THR A 219 2.28 6.17 0.27
C THR A 219 2.96 6.93 1.40
N LEU A 220 2.20 7.40 2.38
CA LEU A 220 2.70 8.02 3.60
C LEU A 220 2.00 7.43 4.83
N LEU A 221 2.80 6.84 5.73
CA LEU A 221 2.34 6.40 7.04
C LEU A 221 2.74 7.44 8.08
N VAL A 222 1.76 7.96 8.82
CA VAL A 222 1.98 8.87 9.94
C VAL A 222 1.40 8.24 11.19
N GLY A 223 2.16 8.20 12.27
CA GLY A 223 1.66 7.62 13.50
C GLY A 223 2.66 7.66 14.64
N THR A 224 2.37 6.86 15.67
CA THR A 224 3.17 6.74 16.88
C THR A 224 3.33 5.28 17.27
N ALA A 225 4.58 4.86 17.49
CA ALA A 225 4.91 3.61 18.15
C ALA A 225 5.23 3.90 19.62
N THR A 226 4.60 3.16 20.53
CA THR A 226 4.82 3.24 21.97
C THR A 226 5.21 1.87 22.49
N TRP A 227 6.37 1.79 23.14
CA TRP A 227 6.82 0.57 23.75
C TRP A 227 5.92 0.22 24.95
N GLN A 228 5.24 -0.93 24.88
CA GLN A 228 4.32 -1.42 25.90
C GLN A 228 4.77 -2.73 26.55
N GLY A 229 5.83 -3.35 26.03
CA GLY A 229 6.35 -4.62 26.50
C GLY A 229 6.44 -4.66 28.03
N ASN A 230 5.60 -5.50 28.65
CA ASN A 230 5.46 -5.84 30.07
C ASN A 230 4.34 -5.28 30.97
N ASN A 231 3.13 -4.99 30.47
CA ASN A 231 2.03 -4.50 31.34
C ASN A 231 2.47 -3.29 32.20
N LYS A 232 2.90 -2.18 31.55
CA LYS A 232 3.17 -0.81 32.08
C LYS A 232 4.63 -0.31 32.04
N GLY A 233 5.52 -0.88 31.23
CA GLY A 233 6.77 -0.21 30.82
C GLY A 233 7.96 -0.28 31.81
N ASN A 234 8.14 -1.37 32.55
CA ASN A 234 9.36 -1.62 33.33
C ASN A 234 10.42 -2.41 32.51
N LEU A 235 11.66 -1.97 32.45
CA LEU A 235 12.69 -2.65 31.65
C LEU A 235 13.28 -3.90 32.33
N THR A 236 13.12 -4.01 33.65
CA THR A 236 13.54 -5.19 34.42
C THR A 236 12.35 -6.12 34.68
N GLY A 237 12.51 -7.42 34.42
CA GLY A 237 11.43 -8.40 34.59
C GLY A 237 10.30 -8.25 33.57
N SER A 238 10.63 -7.85 32.33
CA SER A 238 9.65 -7.55 31.29
C SER A 238 8.82 -8.75 30.80
N GLY A 239 9.24 -9.96 31.14
CA GLY A 239 8.71 -11.18 30.51
C GLY A 239 9.16 -11.35 29.06
N CYS A 240 9.78 -10.31 28.46
CA CYS A 240 10.38 -10.41 27.14
C CYS A 240 11.70 -11.19 27.22
N THR A 241 11.95 -12.00 26.21
CA THR A 241 13.20 -12.71 25.99
C THR A 241 14.05 -11.97 24.96
N GLN A 242 15.35 -12.19 24.99
CA GLN A 242 16.27 -11.65 23.99
C GLN A 242 17.35 -12.67 23.66
N THR A 243 17.80 -12.67 22.42
CA THR A 243 18.98 -13.44 21.98
C THR A 243 20.27 -12.84 22.54
N ALA A 244 21.34 -13.63 22.59
CA ALA A 244 22.59 -13.19 23.18
C ALA A 244 23.44 -12.40 22.16
N VAL A 245 23.91 -11.22 22.57
CA VAL A 245 24.90 -10.41 21.85
C VAL A 245 25.99 -9.94 22.82
N THR A 246 27.20 -9.68 22.32
CA THR A 246 28.33 -9.21 23.14
C THR A 246 28.87 -7.87 22.60
N PRO A 247 28.90 -6.80 23.43
CA PRO A 247 28.34 -6.71 24.78
C PRO A 247 26.80 -6.85 24.78
N ALA A 248 26.23 -7.18 25.95
CA ALA A 248 24.77 -7.26 26.10
C ALA A 248 24.14 -5.91 25.74
N TYR A 249 23.01 -5.96 25.02
CA TYR A 249 22.33 -4.75 24.58
C TYR A 249 21.50 -4.14 25.71
N ASP A 250 21.61 -2.82 25.86
CA ASP A 250 20.82 -2.06 26.84
C ASP A 250 19.60 -1.44 26.16
N PHE A 251 18.48 -2.15 26.23
CA PHE A 251 17.19 -1.69 25.70
C PHE A 251 16.65 -0.43 26.39
N SER A 252 17.19 -0.04 27.55
CA SER A 252 16.82 1.24 28.19
C SER A 252 17.27 2.45 27.39
N ALA A 253 18.24 2.27 26.50
CA ALA A 253 18.72 3.31 25.60
C ALA A 253 17.76 3.58 24.44
N LEU A 254 16.80 2.69 24.16
CA LEU A 254 15.81 2.95 23.11
C LEU A 254 14.79 4.01 23.58
N PRO A 255 14.35 4.92 22.70
CA PRO A 255 13.20 5.77 23.00
C PRO A 255 11.98 4.88 23.30
N ARG A 256 11.13 5.28 24.26
CA ARG A 256 9.88 4.54 24.56
C ARG A 256 8.71 4.94 23.67
N THR A 257 8.82 6.09 23.02
CA THR A 257 7.83 6.61 22.09
C THR A 257 8.56 7.15 20.89
N VAL A 258 8.18 6.68 19.71
CA VAL A 258 8.72 7.09 18.42
C VAL A 258 7.53 7.53 17.59
N LYS A 259 7.47 8.83 17.26
CA LYS A 259 6.57 9.26 16.18
C LYS A 259 7.19 8.77 14.88
N PHE A 260 6.39 8.43 13.89
CA PHE A 260 6.90 8.08 12.58
C PHE A 260 6.15 8.79 11.47
N ARG A 261 6.89 9.04 10.40
CA ARG A 261 6.42 9.69 9.18
C ARG A 261 7.17 9.06 8.01
N LEU A 262 6.69 7.89 7.61
CA LEU A 262 7.35 7.00 6.65
C LEU A 262 6.74 7.24 5.27
N GLY A 263 7.46 7.98 4.43
CA GLY A 263 7.08 8.23 3.04
C GLY A 263 7.79 7.27 2.09
N PHE A 264 7.02 6.55 1.29
CA PHE A 264 7.51 5.53 0.36
C PHE A 264 7.48 6.05 -1.07
N THR A 265 8.54 5.79 -1.83
CA THR A 265 8.61 6.07 -3.28
C THR A 265 8.64 4.74 -4.03
N ALA A 266 7.51 4.03 -4.01
CA ALA A 266 7.38 2.67 -4.53
C ALA A 266 6.16 2.55 -5.47
N PRO A 267 6.18 3.20 -6.64
CA PRO A 267 5.10 3.02 -7.61
C PRO A 267 5.03 1.55 -8.01
N THR A 268 3.84 0.96 -7.93
CA THR A 268 3.65 -0.49 -8.03
C THR A 268 2.34 -0.79 -8.74
N ILE A 269 2.34 -1.78 -9.62
CA ILE A 269 1.14 -2.30 -10.25
C ILE A 269 0.87 -3.69 -9.67
N TYR A 270 -0.32 -3.86 -9.11
CA TYR A 270 -0.83 -5.11 -8.58
C TYR A 270 -1.66 -5.77 -9.68
N ARG A 271 -1.22 -6.93 -10.15
CA ARG A 271 -1.84 -7.63 -11.29
C ARG A 271 -2.49 -8.92 -10.84
N ASN A 272 -3.71 -9.13 -11.33
CA ASN A 272 -4.43 -10.40 -11.25
C ASN A 272 -4.54 -10.93 -9.81
N ALA A 273 -5.02 -10.07 -8.94
CA ALA A 273 -5.15 -10.34 -7.51
C ALA A 273 -5.95 -11.63 -7.26
N GLN A 274 -5.53 -12.41 -6.27
CA GLN A 274 -6.32 -13.47 -5.65
C GLN A 274 -7.51 -12.88 -4.91
N ASN A 275 -8.53 -13.67 -4.63
CA ASN A 275 -9.73 -13.21 -3.96
C ASN A 275 -10.25 -14.28 -3.00
N PRO A 276 -10.09 -14.08 -1.68
CA PRO A 276 -10.49 -15.06 -0.67
C PRO A 276 -12.00 -15.30 -0.63
N GLN A 277 -12.81 -14.41 -1.23
CA GLN A 277 -14.26 -14.57 -1.31
C GLN A 277 -14.70 -15.53 -2.42
N LEU A 278 -13.81 -15.86 -3.36
CA LEU A 278 -14.14 -16.81 -4.41
C LEU A 278 -14.05 -18.25 -3.91
N THR A 279 -15.05 -19.05 -4.28
CA THR A 279 -15.02 -20.49 -4.05
C THR A 279 -14.26 -21.21 -5.16
N GLY A 280 -13.57 -22.29 -4.83
CA GLY A 280 -12.82 -23.11 -5.79
C GLY A 280 -11.40 -23.41 -5.30
N ALA A 281 -10.68 -24.21 -6.08
CA ALA A 281 -9.28 -24.49 -5.80
C ALA A 281 -8.40 -23.33 -6.30
N PRO A 282 -7.42 -22.86 -5.52
CA PRO A 282 -6.40 -21.95 -6.01
C PRO A 282 -5.52 -22.61 -7.08
N LEU A 283 -4.79 -21.79 -7.84
CA LEU A 283 -3.91 -22.27 -8.90
C LEU A 283 -2.47 -22.40 -8.40
N GLY A 284 -1.92 -23.61 -8.44
CA GLY A 284 -0.54 -23.83 -7.99
C GLY A 284 -0.38 -23.47 -6.50
N GLY A 285 0.76 -22.90 -6.13
CA GLY A 285 1.07 -22.49 -4.74
C GLY A 285 0.39 -21.19 -4.30
N GLU A 286 -0.71 -20.80 -4.94
CA GLU A 286 -1.54 -19.66 -4.52
C GLU A 286 -2.47 -20.04 -3.36
N GLU A 287 -2.92 -19.04 -2.61
CA GLU A 287 -3.73 -19.20 -1.41
C GLU A 287 -5.23 -19.20 -1.74
N HIS A 288 -5.64 -18.38 -2.72
CA HIS A 288 -7.02 -18.21 -3.15
C HIS A 288 -7.17 -18.16 -4.68
N PRO A 289 -8.39 -18.41 -5.22
CA PRO A 289 -8.65 -18.21 -6.63
C PRO A 289 -8.46 -16.74 -7.05
N ARG A 290 -7.91 -16.52 -8.26
CA ARG A 290 -7.69 -15.18 -8.85
C ARG A 290 -9.00 -14.47 -9.19
N GLY A 291 -9.02 -13.14 -9.24
CA GLY A 291 -10.02 -12.32 -9.91
C GLY A 291 -11.33 -12.04 -9.16
N VAL A 292 -12.33 -11.56 -9.90
CA VAL A 292 -13.67 -11.23 -9.40
C VAL A 292 -14.75 -11.79 -10.33
N THR A 293 -15.92 -12.10 -9.77
CA THR A 293 -17.11 -12.56 -10.50
C THR A 293 -18.31 -11.73 -10.09
N THR A 294 -19.11 -11.28 -11.05
CA THR A 294 -20.34 -10.53 -10.76
C THR A 294 -21.47 -11.44 -10.31
N VAL A 295 -22.34 -10.93 -9.44
CA VAL A 295 -23.54 -11.64 -8.99
C VAL A 295 -24.80 -10.94 -9.49
N ALA A 296 -25.83 -11.71 -9.86
CA ALA A 296 -26.97 -11.17 -10.62
C ALA A 296 -27.82 -10.13 -9.87
N ASN A 297 -27.97 -10.29 -8.55
CA ASN A 297 -28.98 -9.57 -7.76
C ASN A 297 -28.41 -8.54 -6.78
N GLN A 298 -27.09 -8.41 -6.70
CA GLN A 298 -26.40 -7.43 -5.85
C GLN A 298 -25.09 -7.00 -6.52
N SER A 299 -24.43 -5.99 -6.00
CA SER A 299 -23.08 -5.65 -6.44
C SER A 299 -22.07 -6.67 -5.91
N THR A 300 -21.00 -6.87 -6.68
CA THR A 300 -19.77 -7.50 -6.19
C THR A 300 -18.86 -6.41 -5.64
N ILE A 301 -18.32 -6.60 -4.44
CA ILE A 301 -17.29 -5.71 -3.89
C ILE A 301 -15.92 -6.19 -4.38
N ALA A 302 -15.14 -5.26 -4.93
CA ALA A 302 -13.72 -5.45 -5.18
C ALA A 302 -12.96 -4.34 -4.44
N GLN A 303 -12.44 -4.70 -3.28
CA GLN A 303 -11.77 -3.81 -2.35
C GLN A 303 -10.26 -3.84 -2.60
N LEU A 304 -9.68 -2.66 -2.83
CA LEU A 304 -8.24 -2.45 -2.78
C LEU A 304 -7.83 -2.38 -1.31
N THR A 305 -7.13 -3.40 -0.83
CA THR A 305 -6.75 -3.52 0.58
C THR A 305 -5.26 -3.27 0.76
N PHE A 306 -4.88 -2.51 1.79
CA PHE A 306 -3.49 -2.32 2.20
C PHE A 306 -3.21 -2.95 3.57
N HIS A 307 -2.33 -3.94 3.60
CA HIS A 307 -1.77 -4.50 4.83
C HIS A 307 -0.54 -3.70 5.26
N LEU A 308 -0.62 -3.04 6.40
CA LEU A 308 0.37 -2.01 6.81
C LEU A 308 1.60 -2.58 7.53
N ASP A 309 1.47 -3.79 8.07
CA ASP A 309 2.47 -4.52 8.83
C ASP A 309 3.65 -4.99 7.96
N HIS A 310 3.46 -5.10 6.65
CA HIS A 310 4.49 -5.40 5.66
C HIS A 310 5.77 -4.56 5.85
N ALA A 311 5.63 -3.26 6.13
CA ALA A 311 6.77 -2.35 6.35
C ALA A 311 7.54 -2.63 7.65
N PHE A 312 7.10 -3.62 8.43
CA PHE A 312 7.67 -3.98 9.72
C PHE A 312 8.06 -5.46 9.78
N TRP A 313 7.79 -6.23 8.72
CA TRP A 313 8.10 -7.66 8.65
C TRP A 313 9.59 -7.97 8.70
N GLU A 314 9.94 -9.00 9.46
CA GLU A 314 11.30 -9.52 9.58
C GLU A 314 11.80 -10.29 8.35
N SER A 315 10.93 -10.60 7.38
CA SER A 315 11.32 -11.23 6.12
C SER A 315 10.43 -10.85 4.93
N PHE A 316 10.79 -11.33 3.73
CA PHE A 316 9.97 -11.25 2.51
C PHE A 316 8.94 -12.38 2.38
N VAL A 317 8.70 -13.15 3.46
CA VAL A 317 7.62 -14.15 3.51
C VAL A 317 6.32 -13.44 3.90
N HIS A 318 5.22 -13.81 3.25
CA HIS A 318 3.88 -13.35 3.63
C HIS A 318 3.60 -13.68 5.10
N ASP A 319 2.95 -12.78 5.83
CA ASP A 319 2.66 -12.88 7.26
C ASP A 319 3.89 -13.07 8.17
N SER A 320 5.04 -12.57 7.75
CA SER A 320 6.24 -12.61 8.58
C SER A 320 6.06 -11.72 9.83
N PRO A 321 6.56 -12.12 11.02
CA PRO A 321 6.39 -11.34 12.24
C PRO A 321 6.88 -9.87 12.12
N ALA A 322 6.10 -8.94 12.67
CA ALA A 322 6.39 -7.51 12.66
C ALA A 322 7.27 -7.07 13.85
N HIS A 323 8.20 -6.14 13.61
CA HIS A 323 9.10 -5.57 14.60
C HIS A 323 9.25 -4.05 14.45
N PHE A 324 9.43 -3.36 15.58
CA PHE A 324 9.67 -1.91 15.62
C PHE A 324 11.02 -1.55 16.27
N ASP A 325 11.71 -2.48 16.92
CA ASP A 325 13.03 -2.28 17.53
C ASP A 325 14.06 -1.84 16.50
N THR A 326 13.96 -2.28 15.25
CA THR A 326 14.80 -1.84 14.14
C THR A 326 14.69 -0.33 13.89
N TYR A 327 13.48 0.21 13.99
CA TYR A 327 13.19 1.63 13.87
C TYR A 327 13.65 2.39 15.13
N ALA A 328 13.32 1.90 16.32
CA ALA A 328 13.69 2.56 17.58
C ALA A 328 15.21 2.59 17.82
N ALA A 329 15.94 1.53 17.46
CA ALA A 329 17.39 1.43 17.60
C ALA A 329 18.13 2.52 16.84
N ARG A 330 17.61 2.97 15.70
CA ARG A 330 18.17 4.09 14.94
C ARG A 330 18.25 5.40 15.74
N TYR A 331 17.43 5.52 16.79
CA TYR A 331 17.34 6.71 17.65
C TYR A 331 17.76 6.43 19.09
N ALA A 332 18.55 5.38 19.32
CA ALA A 332 19.04 5.07 20.66
C ALA A 332 19.77 6.28 21.27
N GLY A 333 19.41 6.61 22.52
CA GLY A 333 19.85 7.79 23.27
C GLY A 333 19.06 9.08 23.01
N MET A 334 18.06 9.08 22.12
CA MET A 334 17.22 10.24 21.83
C MET A 334 15.91 10.23 22.62
N THR A 335 15.38 11.42 22.91
CA THR A 335 14.06 11.57 23.55
C THR A 335 13.03 11.99 22.51
N ALA A 336 11.93 11.24 22.41
CA ALA A 336 10.79 11.50 21.52
C ALA A 336 11.16 11.80 20.04
N PRO A 337 11.95 10.93 19.38
CA PRO A 337 12.31 11.12 17.98
C PRO A 337 11.08 11.01 17.06
N THR A 338 11.23 11.56 15.84
CA THR A 338 10.33 11.27 14.72
C THR A 338 11.11 10.51 13.66
N ALA A 339 10.78 9.25 13.45
CA ALA A 339 11.40 8.42 12.44
C ALA A 339 10.89 8.76 11.04
N ARG A 340 11.81 8.97 10.09
CA ARG A 340 11.50 9.06 8.65
C ARG A 340 12.15 7.90 7.93
N LEU A 341 11.56 7.47 6.82
CA LEU A 341 12.11 6.36 6.05
C LEU A 341 13.54 6.67 5.56
N GLU A 342 13.79 7.92 5.16
CA GLU A 342 15.10 8.37 4.68
C GLU A 342 16.24 8.24 5.71
N ASP A 343 15.92 8.22 7.00
CA ASP A 343 16.92 8.08 8.07
C ASP A 343 17.59 6.69 8.06
N PHE A 344 17.01 5.74 7.33
CA PHE A 344 17.47 4.36 7.17
C PHE A 344 18.26 4.12 5.88
N LYS A 345 18.50 5.15 5.07
CA LYS A 345 19.45 5.06 3.95
C LYS A 345 20.86 4.78 4.48
N GLY A 346 21.51 3.76 3.93
CA GLY A 346 22.79 3.22 4.40
C GLY A 346 22.74 2.48 5.74
N TYR A 347 21.56 2.28 6.33
CA TYR A 347 21.41 1.52 7.58
C TYR A 347 21.37 0.02 7.27
N ALA A 348 22.31 -0.75 7.84
CA ALA A 348 22.38 -2.18 7.58
C ALA A 348 21.18 -2.93 8.19
N LEU A 349 20.77 -4.02 7.53
CA LEU A 349 19.73 -4.94 8.00
C LEU A 349 20.25 -6.35 8.36
N LYS A 350 21.56 -6.57 8.18
CA LYS A 350 22.25 -7.87 8.38
C LYS A 350 23.70 -7.65 8.85
N PRO A 351 23.97 -7.45 10.16
CA PRO A 351 23.04 -7.24 11.26
C PRO A 351 22.64 -5.77 11.45
N PHE A 352 21.64 -5.53 12.31
CA PHE A 352 21.33 -4.20 12.81
C PHE A 352 22.34 -3.76 13.88
N ILE A 353 22.86 -2.53 13.72
CA ILE A 353 23.82 -1.90 14.64
C ILE A 353 23.33 -0.48 14.91
N ASP A 354 23.12 -0.14 16.17
CA ASP A 354 22.65 1.19 16.56
C ASP A 354 23.72 2.28 16.32
N PRO A 355 23.37 3.58 16.41
CA PRO A 355 24.34 4.67 16.22
C PRO A 355 25.49 4.69 17.24
N GLN A 356 25.40 3.96 18.35
CA GLN A 356 26.47 3.81 19.35
C GLN A 356 27.35 2.58 19.08
N GLY A 357 27.15 1.88 17.96
CA GLY A 357 27.93 0.71 17.57
C GLY A 357 27.52 -0.58 18.30
N ARG A 358 26.35 -0.61 18.93
CA ARG A 358 25.85 -1.78 19.65
C ARG A 358 24.99 -2.64 18.72
N THR A 359 25.28 -3.92 18.70
CA THR A 359 24.52 -4.91 17.94
C THR A 359 23.15 -5.13 18.57
N LEU A 360 22.08 -4.91 17.78
CA LEU A 360 20.70 -5.14 18.24
C LEU A 360 20.42 -6.66 18.27
N PRO A 361 20.05 -7.26 19.42
CA PRO A 361 19.58 -8.64 19.47
C PRO A 361 18.11 -8.72 19.05
N TRP A 362 17.64 -9.92 18.71
CA TRP A 362 16.20 -10.20 18.71
C TRP A 362 15.63 -10.00 20.12
N ARG A 363 14.46 -9.38 20.20
CA ARG A 363 13.67 -9.27 21.41
C ARG A 363 12.26 -9.76 21.11
N SER A 364 11.74 -10.65 21.94
CA SER A 364 10.35 -11.12 21.87
C SER A 364 9.66 -10.90 23.20
N CYS A 365 8.50 -10.28 23.17
CA CYS A 365 7.61 -10.11 24.31
C CYS A 365 6.42 -11.08 24.26
N LEU A 366 6.45 -12.05 23.34
CA LEU A 366 5.48 -13.13 23.23
C LEU A 366 6.02 -14.44 23.82
N PRO A 367 5.14 -15.38 24.23
CA PRO A 367 5.53 -16.74 24.55
C PRO A 367 6.28 -17.41 23.39
N ALA A 368 7.21 -18.32 23.71
CA ALA A 368 7.97 -19.06 22.70
C ALA A 368 7.09 -19.97 21.80
N THR A 369 5.87 -20.29 22.24
CA THR A 369 4.86 -21.01 21.45
C THR A 369 4.31 -20.17 20.30
N ASP A 370 4.37 -18.85 20.41
CA ASP A 370 3.73 -17.91 19.51
C ASP A 370 4.76 -17.25 18.60
N TYR A 371 5.97 -16.98 19.13
CA TYR A 371 7.10 -16.52 18.34
C TYR A 371 8.44 -17.04 18.88
N THR A 372 9.25 -17.57 17.98
CA THR A 372 10.65 -17.93 18.24
C THR A 372 11.54 -17.13 17.30
N ALA A 373 12.52 -16.42 17.87
CA ALA A 373 13.48 -15.65 17.07
C ALA A 373 14.17 -16.55 16.03
N PRO A 374 14.42 -16.08 14.80
CA PRO A 374 15.06 -16.87 13.74
C PRO A 374 16.50 -17.37 14.02
N GLY A 375 17.09 -16.99 15.16
CA GLY A 375 18.42 -17.42 15.58
C GLY A 375 18.71 -17.08 17.04
N ASP A 376 19.96 -17.26 17.46
CA ASP A 376 20.45 -17.01 18.82
C ASP A 376 21.40 -15.80 18.93
N ALA A 377 21.57 -15.05 17.83
CA ALA A 377 22.53 -13.97 17.66
C ALA A 377 21.87 -12.61 17.36
N ALA A 378 22.59 -11.70 16.68
CA ALA A 378 22.08 -10.39 16.27
C ALA A 378 20.79 -10.48 15.43
N MET A 379 19.94 -9.46 15.53
CA MET A 379 18.79 -9.29 14.66
C MET A 379 19.24 -9.06 13.22
N THR A 380 18.67 -9.85 12.31
CA THR A 380 18.91 -9.79 10.85
C THR A 380 17.61 -10.08 10.13
N PHE A 381 17.23 -9.25 9.15
CA PHE A 381 15.99 -9.51 8.40
C PHE A 381 16.25 -10.36 7.16
N ASP A 382 15.40 -11.34 6.87
CA ASP A 382 15.59 -12.29 5.77
C ASP A 382 15.05 -11.76 4.44
N THR A 383 15.95 -11.58 3.48
CA THR A 383 15.65 -11.17 2.10
C THR A 383 15.41 -12.36 1.18
N ARG A 384 15.33 -13.58 1.73
CA ARG A 384 15.17 -14.84 1.00
C ARG A 384 16.30 -15.00 -0.03
N THR A 385 15.94 -15.08 -1.30
CA THR A 385 16.88 -15.24 -2.41
C THR A 385 17.44 -13.91 -2.91
N VAL A 386 16.89 -12.77 -2.48
CA VAL A 386 17.35 -11.45 -2.90
C VAL A 386 18.66 -11.12 -2.19
N GLN A 387 19.68 -10.77 -2.98
CA GLN A 387 21.00 -10.45 -2.45
C GLN A 387 21.01 -9.11 -1.70
N VAL A 388 21.89 -9.00 -0.70
CA VAL A 388 22.15 -7.75 0.03
C VAL A 388 23.54 -7.24 -0.32
N SER A 389 23.64 -6.00 -0.78
CA SER A 389 24.93 -5.36 -1.07
C SER A 389 24.79 -3.84 -1.03
N ALA A 390 25.45 -3.19 -0.07
CA ALA A 390 25.33 -1.74 0.17
C ALA A 390 25.71 -0.87 -1.04
N ASN A 391 26.59 -1.37 -1.91
CA ASN A 391 27.05 -0.66 -3.10
C ASN A 391 26.53 -1.28 -4.41
N GLY A 392 25.58 -2.21 -4.33
CA GLY A 392 25.04 -2.88 -5.51
C GLY A 392 24.01 -2.03 -6.25
N ASP A 393 23.63 -2.53 -7.42
CA ASP A 393 22.56 -1.97 -8.24
C ASP A 393 21.20 -2.20 -7.57
N PRO A 394 20.42 -1.15 -7.24
CA PRO A 394 19.13 -1.31 -6.57
C PRO A 394 18.11 -2.13 -7.38
N SER A 395 18.30 -2.32 -8.68
CA SER A 395 17.48 -3.23 -9.49
C SER A 395 17.79 -4.71 -9.30
N LYS A 396 18.80 -5.05 -8.49
CA LYS A 396 19.30 -6.43 -8.32
C LYS A 396 19.52 -6.84 -6.87
N VAL A 397 19.75 -5.87 -5.98
CA VAL A 397 20.03 -6.13 -4.57
C VAL A 397 19.25 -5.19 -3.66
N ILE A 398 19.11 -5.58 -2.40
CA ILE A 398 18.76 -4.68 -1.29
C ILE A 398 20.05 -4.05 -0.76
N ARG A 399 20.15 -2.72 -0.73
CA ARG A 399 21.38 -2.05 -0.27
C ARG A 399 21.37 -1.79 1.24
N ASP A 400 20.21 -1.47 1.78
CA ASP A 400 20.04 -1.03 3.16
C ASP A 400 18.59 -1.27 3.63
N PHE A 401 18.29 -0.86 4.86
CA PHE A 401 16.96 -0.99 5.44
C PHE A 401 15.92 -0.04 4.78
N TYR A 402 16.35 1.04 4.12
CA TYR A 402 15.44 1.86 3.29
C TYR A 402 14.92 1.06 2.10
N ASP A 403 15.81 0.40 1.35
CA ASP A 403 15.43 -0.47 0.23
C ASP A 403 14.58 -1.66 0.69
N TYR A 404 14.94 -2.27 1.83
CA TYR A 404 14.18 -3.39 2.41
C TYR A 404 12.73 -3.01 2.69
N ASN A 405 12.50 -1.90 3.40
CA ASN A 405 11.15 -1.44 3.73
C ASN A 405 10.39 -0.99 2.49
N THR A 406 11.06 -0.38 1.52
CA THR A 406 10.44 0.00 0.24
C THR A 406 10.01 -1.24 -0.55
N TYR A 407 10.82 -2.31 -0.52
CA TYR A 407 10.52 -3.59 -1.16
C TYR A 407 9.31 -4.28 -0.53
N ASN A 408 9.25 -4.37 0.80
CA ASN A 408 8.06 -4.89 1.49
C ASN A 408 6.84 -3.98 1.32
N HIS A 409 7.03 -2.66 1.31
CA HIS A 409 5.94 -1.72 1.06
C HIS A 409 5.26 -1.97 -0.28
N SER A 410 6.02 -2.29 -1.32
CA SER A 410 5.44 -2.61 -2.63
C SER A 410 4.59 -3.89 -2.65
N THR A 411 4.51 -4.65 -1.56
CA THR A 411 3.61 -5.81 -1.46
C THR A 411 2.35 -5.52 -0.64
N PHE A 412 2.11 -4.27 -0.17
CA PHE A 412 0.95 -3.90 0.65
C PHE A 412 -0.41 -4.24 0.00
N GLY A 413 -0.49 -4.12 -1.32
CA GLY A 413 -1.75 -4.14 -2.05
C GLY A 413 -2.33 -5.55 -2.27
N HIS A 414 -3.55 -5.74 -1.81
CA HIS A 414 -4.34 -6.95 -1.94
C HIS A 414 -5.76 -6.66 -2.46
N LEU A 415 -6.51 -7.73 -2.74
CA LEU A 415 -7.94 -7.69 -3.06
C LEU A 415 -8.75 -8.38 -1.96
N ASN A 416 -9.75 -7.67 -1.43
CA ASN A 416 -10.72 -8.22 -0.46
C ASN A 416 -10.04 -8.92 0.73
N ALA A 417 -9.27 -8.16 1.52
CA ALA A 417 -8.36 -8.68 2.55
C ALA A 417 -7.13 -9.38 1.96
N ASP A 418 -6.94 -10.69 2.17
CA ASP A 418 -5.69 -11.41 1.87
C ASP A 418 -5.47 -11.79 0.39
N GLY A 419 -6.16 -11.14 -0.55
CA GLY A 419 -6.04 -11.44 -1.97
C GLY A 419 -4.71 -11.03 -2.60
N LEU A 420 -3.68 -11.87 -2.46
CA LEU A 420 -2.33 -11.63 -2.98
C LEU A 420 -2.31 -11.35 -4.49
N SER A 421 -1.50 -10.39 -4.91
CA SER A 421 -1.34 -10.01 -6.32
C SER A 421 0.06 -10.29 -6.84
N PHE A 422 0.20 -10.41 -8.16
CA PHE A 422 1.51 -10.26 -8.77
C PHE A 422 1.97 -8.81 -8.63
N VAL A 423 3.13 -8.60 -8.00
CA VAL A 423 3.69 -7.29 -7.69
C VAL A 423 4.65 -6.85 -8.79
N ASP A 424 4.21 -5.91 -9.62
CA ASP A 424 4.99 -5.33 -10.71
C ASP A 424 5.54 -3.95 -10.31
N ARG A 425 6.76 -3.95 -9.77
CA ARG A 425 7.44 -2.77 -9.24
C ARG A 425 7.86 -1.83 -10.37
N GLN A 426 7.40 -0.58 -10.31
CA GLN A 426 7.71 0.46 -11.31
C GLN A 426 8.86 1.37 -10.87
N TYR A 427 9.79 0.84 -10.08
CA TYR A 427 10.99 1.52 -9.57
C TYR A 427 12.18 0.57 -9.58
N PRO A 428 13.43 1.06 -9.45
CA PRO A 428 14.60 0.18 -9.34
C PRO A 428 14.49 -0.72 -8.10
N SER A 429 14.16 -1.98 -8.32
CA SER A 429 14.03 -3.01 -7.29
C SER A 429 14.48 -4.36 -7.83
N PRO A 430 14.93 -5.28 -6.97
CA PRO A 430 15.10 -6.68 -7.35
C PRO A 430 13.79 -7.29 -7.88
N PRO A 431 13.87 -8.30 -8.76
CA PRO A 431 12.71 -8.98 -9.33
C PRO A 431 11.92 -9.77 -8.29
#